data_AF-A0A2E6QNN1-F1
#
_entry.id   AF-A0A2E6QNN1-F1
#
_cell.length_a   1.000
_cell.length_b   1.000
_cell.length_c   1.000
_cell.angle_alpha   90.00
_cell.angle_beta   90.00
_cell.angle_gamma   90.00
#
_symmetry.space_group_name_H-M   'P 1'
#
loop_
_entity.id
_entity.type
_entity.pdbx_description
1 polymer ?
#
loop_
_entity_poly.entity_id
_entity_poly.type
_entity_poly.pdbx_seq_one_letter_code
_entity_poly.pdbx_strand_id
1 'polypeptide(L)'
;MVSVLKRMGVAIAMPVLLLGCTDLGAVREWSSTSLEATQYNELVATYAETPARLARYDAPAAASAWTEQAALRAEQAEALKTQLDVVADYMGVLATLSSDATVDYSRDTDALVASLRNLDTPISATTLGAVGGLMKTMVNAAAGAWRAGAVERLVEQANAPLQTILASELRAIVAEDFRRDLEIEAQLLDSYFKGLLRAGGGSATANAALQEWYEIRKAENRKRQTAVDTYVSVLDKISAGHQQLYDARGELDSVGLAKKLFRLAKDIRRDIRTLIAA
;
A
#
# COMPACT_ATOMS: atom_id res chain seq x y z
N MET A 1 32.75 82.54 1.68
CA MET A 1 33.33 81.17 1.69
C MET A 1 32.33 80.26 2.38
N VAL A 2 31.57 79.46 1.61
CA VAL A 2 30.61 78.48 2.13
C VAL A 2 31.01 77.12 1.59
N SER A 3 31.40 76.21 2.48
CA SER A 3 31.82 74.84 2.19
C SER A 3 30.63 73.91 2.06
N VAL A 4 30.50 73.22 0.93
CA VAL A 4 29.49 72.17 0.69
C VAL A 4 30.08 70.82 1.10
N LEU A 5 29.57 70.22 2.18
CA LEU A 5 29.84 68.83 2.54
C LEU A 5 28.93 67.89 1.73
N LYS A 6 29.54 67.03 0.91
CA LYS A 6 28.86 65.95 0.18
C LYS A 6 28.84 64.70 1.07
N ARG A 7 27.66 64.30 1.56
CA ARG A 7 27.46 63.03 2.28
C ARG A 7 27.36 61.89 1.25
N MET A 8 28.33 60.98 1.25
CA MET A 8 28.24 59.70 0.53
C MET A 8 27.41 58.73 1.38
N GLY A 9 26.21 58.39 0.91
CA GLY A 9 25.42 57.30 1.46
C GLY A 9 25.91 55.97 0.90
N VAL A 10 26.40 55.09 1.76
CA VAL A 10 26.70 53.69 1.44
C VAL A 10 25.40 52.91 1.57
N ALA A 11 24.85 52.45 0.45
CA ALA A 11 23.71 51.53 0.44
C ALA A 11 24.22 50.10 0.68
N ILE A 12 23.89 49.54 1.84
CA ILE A 12 24.14 48.13 2.16
C ILE A 12 23.05 47.32 1.45
N ALA A 13 23.43 46.64 0.36
CA ALA A 13 22.56 45.69 -0.33
C ALA A 13 22.49 44.40 0.49
N MET A 14 21.34 44.16 1.13
CA MET A 14 21.00 42.92 1.81
C MET A 14 20.78 41.83 0.75
N PRO A 15 21.56 40.72 0.71
CA PRO A 15 21.28 39.65 -0.22
C PRO A 15 19.99 38.95 0.21
N VAL A 16 18.94 39.14 -0.58
CA VAL A 16 17.71 38.35 -0.51
C VAL A 16 18.11 36.92 -0.89
N LEU A 17 18.32 36.07 0.12
CA LEU A 17 18.40 34.63 -0.06
C LEU A 17 17.05 34.20 -0.65
N LEU A 18 17.05 33.91 -1.95
CA LEU A 18 15.96 33.24 -2.63
C LEU A 18 15.76 31.89 -1.95
N LEU A 19 14.85 31.84 -0.97
CA LEU A 19 14.22 30.60 -0.56
C LEU A 19 13.42 30.13 -1.77
N GLY A 20 14.09 29.37 -2.66
CA GLY A 20 13.41 28.70 -3.76
C GLY A 20 12.38 27.77 -3.15
N CYS A 21 11.10 28.07 -3.36
CA CYS A 21 10.04 27.10 -3.12
C CYS A 21 10.31 25.92 -4.05
N THR A 22 10.82 24.81 -3.51
CA THR A 22 10.97 23.56 -4.25
C THR A 22 9.58 22.99 -4.52
N ASP A 23 9.18 22.89 -5.78
CA ASP A 23 7.90 22.26 -6.17
C ASP A 23 8.02 20.74 -6.04
N LEU A 24 7.46 20.19 -4.95
CA LEU A 24 7.41 18.76 -4.69
C LEU A 24 6.09 18.13 -5.17
N GLY A 25 5.39 18.77 -6.10
CA GLY A 25 4.07 18.34 -6.57
C GLY A 25 4.05 16.89 -7.10
N ALA A 26 5.13 16.42 -7.72
CA ALA A 26 5.25 15.03 -8.17
C ALA A 26 5.39 14.03 -7.03
N VAL A 27 6.11 14.41 -5.96
CA VAL A 27 6.24 13.60 -4.74
C VAL A 27 4.87 13.46 -4.07
N ARG A 28 4.17 14.59 -3.89
CA ARG A 28 2.81 14.65 -3.35
C ARG A 28 1.84 13.79 -4.15
N GLU A 29 1.83 13.92 -5.48
CA GLU A 29 0.90 13.19 -6.34
C GLU A 29 1.11 11.68 -6.25
N TRP A 30 2.36 11.25 -6.27
CA TRP A 30 2.70 9.83 -6.17
C TRP A 30 2.39 9.26 -4.78
N SER A 31 2.71 9.98 -3.70
CA SER A 31 2.43 9.52 -2.34
C SER A 31 0.92 9.48 -2.05
N SER A 32 0.15 10.50 -2.47
CA SER A 32 -1.32 10.49 -2.37
C SER A 32 -1.95 9.32 -3.13
N THR A 33 -1.45 9.04 -4.33
CA THR A 33 -1.94 7.89 -5.12
C THR A 33 -1.57 6.56 -4.46
N SER A 34 -0.39 6.47 -3.85
CA SER A 34 0.07 5.27 -3.13
C SER A 34 -0.76 5.04 -1.86
N LEU A 35 -1.11 6.11 -1.14
CA LEU A 35 -2.05 6.09 -0.02
C LEU A 35 -3.40 5.50 -0.43
N GLU A 36 -4.01 6.01 -1.51
CA GLU A 36 -5.28 5.47 -2.03
C GLU A 36 -5.17 3.96 -2.33
N ALA A 37 -4.06 3.53 -2.92
CA ALA A 37 -3.83 2.13 -3.25
C ALA A 37 -3.72 1.23 -2.01
N THR A 38 -3.08 1.71 -0.94
CA THR A 38 -2.91 0.98 0.32
C THR A 38 -4.22 0.80 1.10
N GLN A 39 -5.22 1.63 0.83
CA GLN A 39 -6.55 1.57 1.46
C GLN A 39 -7.48 0.49 0.86
N TYR A 40 -7.04 -0.24 -0.17
CA TYR A 40 -7.82 -1.34 -0.77
C TYR A 40 -7.88 -2.56 0.16
N ASN A 41 -8.84 -2.54 1.09
CA ASN A 41 -9.03 -3.57 2.12
C ASN A 41 -9.77 -4.84 1.61
N GLU A 42 -10.41 -4.79 0.44
CA GLU A 42 -11.16 -5.92 -0.14
C GLU A 42 -10.28 -7.18 -0.29
N LEU A 43 -9.00 -6.99 -0.61
CA LEU A 43 -8.04 -8.08 -0.73
C LEU A 43 -7.84 -8.83 0.60
N VAL A 44 -7.71 -8.08 1.70
CA VAL A 44 -7.50 -8.63 3.05
C VAL A 44 -8.74 -9.39 3.52
N ALA A 45 -9.93 -8.83 3.28
CA ALA A 45 -11.19 -9.51 3.58
C ALA A 45 -11.35 -10.79 2.76
N THR A 46 -11.12 -10.73 1.44
CA THR A 46 -11.23 -11.89 0.55
C THR A 46 -10.24 -12.99 0.93
N TYR A 47 -9.03 -12.61 1.35
CA TYR A 47 -8.02 -13.53 1.86
C TYR A 47 -8.52 -14.27 3.11
N ALA A 48 -9.02 -13.53 4.11
CA ALA A 48 -9.56 -14.10 5.35
C ALA A 48 -10.72 -15.08 5.10
N GLU A 49 -11.58 -14.78 4.13
CA GLU A 49 -12.75 -15.60 3.79
C GLU A 49 -12.42 -16.83 2.94
N THR A 50 -11.19 -16.95 2.44
CA THR A 50 -10.83 -18.00 1.46
C THR A 50 -11.03 -19.42 1.98
N PRO A 51 -10.60 -19.78 3.20
CA PRO A 51 -10.86 -21.13 3.73
C PRO A 51 -12.34 -21.48 3.79
N ALA A 52 -13.20 -20.53 4.15
CA ALA A 52 -14.65 -20.73 4.19
C ALA A 52 -15.26 -20.92 2.79
N ARG A 53 -14.65 -20.38 1.73
CA ARG A 53 -15.05 -20.69 0.35
C ARG A 53 -14.58 -22.08 -0.07
N LEU A 54 -13.31 -22.41 0.18
CA LEU A 54 -12.71 -23.69 -0.18
C LEU A 54 -13.48 -24.86 0.45
N ALA A 55 -13.88 -24.73 1.72
CA ALA A 55 -14.67 -25.72 2.45
C ALA A 55 -16.01 -26.08 1.76
N ARG A 56 -16.57 -25.20 0.93
CA ARG A 56 -17.83 -25.46 0.20
C ARG A 56 -17.67 -26.45 -0.94
N TYR A 57 -16.45 -26.60 -1.44
CA TYR A 57 -16.14 -27.39 -2.64
C TYR A 57 -15.36 -28.66 -2.32
N ASP A 58 -14.85 -28.80 -1.10
CA ASP A 58 -14.06 -29.93 -0.65
C ASP A 58 -14.91 -31.02 0.05
N ALA A 59 -14.30 -32.16 0.34
CA ALA A 59 -14.92 -33.26 1.05
C ALA A 59 -15.24 -32.88 2.51
N PRO A 60 -16.36 -33.38 3.08
CA PRO A 60 -16.70 -33.13 4.49
C PRO A 60 -15.61 -33.53 5.50
N ALA A 61 -14.78 -34.52 5.15
CA ALA A 61 -13.65 -34.96 5.98
C ALA A 61 -12.57 -33.87 6.17
N ALA A 62 -12.50 -32.87 5.30
CA ALA A 62 -11.57 -31.76 5.39
C ALA A 62 -12.08 -30.58 6.26
N ALA A 63 -13.32 -30.64 6.77
CA ALA A 63 -13.94 -29.50 7.45
C ALA A 63 -13.14 -28.97 8.65
N SER A 64 -12.51 -29.85 9.43
CA SER A 64 -11.66 -29.44 10.56
C SER A 64 -10.41 -28.68 10.11
N ALA A 65 -9.77 -29.12 9.02
CA ALA A 65 -8.59 -28.45 8.46
C ALA A 65 -8.94 -27.05 7.94
N TRP A 66 -10.09 -26.89 7.26
CA TRP A 66 -10.55 -25.58 6.82
C TRP A 66 -10.92 -24.64 7.97
N THR A 67 -11.40 -25.18 9.09
CA THR A 67 -11.71 -24.40 10.31
C THR A 67 -10.42 -23.86 10.96
N GLU A 68 -9.41 -24.71 11.08
CA GLU A 68 -8.09 -24.31 11.57
C GLU A 68 -7.44 -23.26 10.67
N GLN A 69 -7.50 -23.48 9.35
CA GLN A 69 -6.99 -22.51 8.39
C GLN A 69 -7.75 -21.19 8.43
N ALA A 70 -9.07 -21.19 8.67
CA ALA A 70 -9.84 -19.95 8.82
C ALA A 70 -9.36 -19.11 10.00
N ALA A 71 -9.04 -19.74 11.15
CA ALA A 71 -8.50 -19.04 12.31
C ALA A 71 -7.13 -18.42 11.99
N LEU A 72 -6.23 -19.19 11.37
CA LEU A 72 -4.92 -18.68 10.94
C LEU A 72 -5.05 -17.50 9.96
N ARG A 73 -5.99 -17.58 9.02
CA ARG A 73 -6.20 -16.52 8.02
C ARG A 73 -6.78 -15.25 8.61
N ALA A 74 -7.59 -15.34 9.67
CA ALA A 74 -8.05 -14.17 10.40
C ALA A 74 -6.88 -13.44 11.08
N GLU A 75 -5.98 -14.17 11.74
CA GLU A 75 -4.78 -13.60 12.35
C GLU A 75 -3.85 -12.94 11.32
N GLN A 76 -3.61 -13.63 10.19
CA GLN A 76 -2.81 -13.09 9.09
C GLN A 76 -3.46 -11.87 8.42
N ALA A 77 -4.79 -11.81 8.34
CA ALA A 77 -5.51 -10.68 7.77
C ALA A 77 -5.37 -9.41 8.64
N GLU A 78 -5.43 -9.53 9.96
CA GLU A 78 -5.15 -8.41 10.87
C GLU A 78 -3.69 -7.94 10.76
N ALA A 79 -2.74 -8.88 10.64
CA ALA A 79 -1.32 -8.57 10.41
C ALA A 79 -1.09 -7.81 9.11
N LEU A 80 -1.77 -8.22 8.03
CA LEU A 80 -1.73 -7.55 6.74
C LEU A 80 -2.32 -6.14 6.80
N LYS A 81 -3.51 -6.02 7.41
CA LYS A 81 -4.19 -4.74 7.58
C LYS A 81 -3.29 -3.74 8.30
N THR A 82 -2.68 -4.17 9.40
CA THR A 82 -1.76 -3.34 10.19
C THR A 82 -0.57 -2.85 9.38
N GLN A 83 0.04 -3.72 8.58
CA GLN A 83 1.15 -3.33 7.69
C GLN A 83 0.69 -2.31 6.63
N LEU A 84 -0.48 -2.52 6.03
CA LEU A 84 -1.04 -1.61 5.04
C LEU A 84 -1.38 -0.25 5.63
N ASP A 85 -1.97 -0.22 6.82
CA ASP A 85 -2.31 1.02 7.54
C ASP A 85 -1.03 1.82 7.85
N VAL A 86 0.06 1.16 8.23
CA VAL A 86 1.36 1.81 8.46
C VAL A 86 1.96 2.40 7.19
N VAL A 87 1.85 1.69 6.07
CA VAL A 87 2.28 2.22 4.76
C VAL A 87 1.39 3.39 4.34
N ALA A 88 0.07 3.29 4.56
CA ALA A 88 -0.88 4.36 4.30
C ALA A 88 -0.54 5.62 5.09
N ASP A 89 -0.37 5.51 6.41
CA ASP A 89 0.01 6.60 7.29
C ASP A 89 1.30 7.28 6.82
N TYR A 90 2.30 6.49 6.46
CA TYR A 90 3.56 7.00 5.91
C TYR A 90 3.36 7.79 4.61
N MET A 91 2.59 7.25 3.66
CA MET A 91 2.31 7.91 2.39
C MET A 91 1.51 9.20 2.59
N GLY A 92 0.60 9.22 3.57
CA GLY A 92 -0.12 10.40 4.02
C GLY A 92 0.82 11.48 4.54
N VAL A 93 1.71 11.14 5.48
CA VAL A 93 2.72 12.07 6.02
C VAL A 93 3.61 12.61 4.89
N LEU A 94 4.07 11.75 3.98
CA LEU A 94 4.89 12.18 2.84
C LEU A 94 4.12 13.12 1.89
N ALA A 95 2.83 12.86 1.63
CA ALA A 95 1.99 13.72 0.80
C ALA A 95 1.81 15.11 1.43
N THR A 96 1.52 15.15 2.73
CA THR A 96 1.34 16.40 3.48
C THR A 96 2.64 17.20 3.52
N LEU A 97 3.76 16.54 3.78
CA LEU A 97 5.08 17.19 3.80
C LEU A 97 5.53 17.71 2.43
N SER A 98 5.03 17.10 1.36
CA SER A 98 5.31 17.52 -0.01
C SER A 98 4.30 18.55 -0.54
N SER A 99 3.39 19.04 0.31
CA SER A 99 2.40 20.05 -0.06
C SER A 99 2.86 21.47 0.31
N ASP A 100 2.48 22.45 -0.49
CA ASP A 100 2.75 23.88 -0.21
C ASP A 100 1.90 24.47 0.94
N ALA A 101 1.11 23.65 1.63
CA ALA A 101 0.15 24.10 2.65
C ALA A 101 0.74 24.04 4.06
N THR A 102 0.55 25.11 4.85
CA THR A 102 0.75 25.09 6.31
C THR A 102 -0.37 24.26 6.95
N VAL A 103 -0.14 22.96 7.10
CA VAL A 103 -1.08 22.04 7.78
C VAL A 103 -0.82 22.04 9.28
N ASP A 104 -1.88 22.11 10.09
CA ASP A 104 -1.83 21.93 11.55
C ASP A 104 -1.80 20.43 11.88
N TYR A 105 -0.66 19.97 12.37
CA TYR A 105 -0.34 18.55 12.58
C TYR A 105 -0.82 17.98 13.92
N SER A 106 -1.44 18.79 14.77
CA SER A 106 -1.84 18.35 16.13
C SER A 106 -2.90 17.23 16.11
N ARG A 107 -3.65 17.06 15.02
CA ARG A 107 -4.67 15.99 14.88
C ARG A 107 -4.14 14.68 14.31
N ASP A 108 -3.11 14.71 13.46
CA ASP A 108 -2.60 13.51 12.76
C ASP A 108 -1.62 12.71 13.63
N THR A 109 -0.97 13.36 14.60
CA THR A 109 -0.06 12.69 15.56
C THR A 109 -0.80 11.76 16.53
N ASP A 110 -2.04 12.08 16.91
CA ASP A 110 -2.82 11.25 17.82
C ASP A 110 -3.29 9.94 17.15
N ALA A 111 -3.64 10.01 15.86
CA ALA A 111 -3.94 8.82 15.06
C ALA A 111 -2.71 7.92 14.92
N LEU A 112 -1.54 8.51 14.62
CA LEU A 112 -0.27 7.81 14.54
C LEU A 112 0.14 7.14 15.88
N VAL A 113 -0.11 7.82 17.01
CA VAL A 113 0.13 7.28 18.37
C VAL A 113 -0.92 6.22 18.76
N ALA A 114 -2.13 6.28 18.23
CA ALA A 114 -3.12 5.22 18.38
C ALA A 114 -2.71 3.94 17.62
N SER A 115 -2.18 4.09 16.39
CA SER A 115 -1.63 2.98 15.59
C SER A 115 -0.47 2.27 16.30
N LEU A 116 0.35 3.02 17.06
CA LEU A 116 1.44 2.48 17.89
C LEU A 116 0.97 1.55 19.04
N ARG A 117 -0.27 1.70 19.52
CA ARG A 117 -0.79 0.98 20.70
C ARG A 117 -1.47 -0.35 20.37
N ASN A 118 -1.77 -0.61 19.09
CA ASN A 118 -2.53 -1.78 18.64
C ASN A 118 -1.67 -2.91 18.03
N LEU A 119 -0.35 -2.84 18.17
CA LEU A 119 0.58 -3.85 17.65
C LEU A 119 0.65 -5.08 18.58
N ASP A 120 -0.46 -5.80 18.74
CA ASP A 120 -0.50 -7.14 19.35
C ASP A 120 -0.76 -8.22 18.29
N THR A 121 -0.25 -7.97 17.07
CA THR A 121 -0.53 -8.78 15.89
C THR A 121 0.62 -9.74 15.60
N PRO A 122 0.36 -10.98 15.15
CA PRO A 122 1.41 -11.95 14.81
C PRO A 122 2.12 -11.56 13.51
N ILE A 123 3.09 -10.66 13.62
CA ILE A 123 4.06 -10.31 12.57
C ILE A 123 5.46 -10.74 12.99
N SER A 124 6.31 -11.11 12.02
CA SER A 124 7.70 -11.48 12.29
C SER A 124 8.46 -10.36 12.99
N ALA A 125 9.48 -10.71 13.78
CA ALA A 125 10.32 -9.73 14.46
C ALA A 125 10.98 -8.74 13.48
N THR A 126 11.30 -9.18 12.26
CA THR A 126 11.84 -8.33 11.19
C THR A 126 10.81 -7.31 10.71
N THR A 127 9.59 -7.74 10.38
CA THR A 127 8.50 -6.84 9.99
C THR A 127 8.13 -5.88 11.13
N LEU A 128 8.05 -6.38 12.37
CA LEU A 128 7.75 -5.56 13.55
C LEU A 128 8.80 -4.48 13.78
N GLY A 129 10.09 -4.83 13.64
CA GLY A 129 11.19 -3.87 13.71
C GLY A 129 11.11 -2.81 12.61
N ALA A 130 10.74 -3.20 11.40
CA ALA A 130 10.54 -2.28 10.28
C ALA A 130 9.35 -1.34 10.49
N VAL A 131 8.20 -1.87 10.95
CA VAL A 131 7.02 -1.08 11.34
C VAL A 131 7.38 -0.07 12.41
N GLY A 132 8.03 -0.49 13.50
CA GLY A 132 8.48 0.40 14.56
C GLY A 132 9.47 1.47 14.09
N GLY A 133 10.38 1.11 13.18
CA GLY A 133 11.32 2.04 12.55
C GLY A 133 10.62 3.09 11.68
N LEU A 134 9.64 2.68 10.87
CA LEU A 134 8.86 3.58 10.03
C LEU A 134 8.00 4.53 10.86
N MET A 135 7.31 4.01 11.87
CA MET A 135 6.51 4.81 12.81
C MET A 135 7.37 5.84 13.56
N LYS A 136 8.54 5.43 14.09
CA LYS A 136 9.48 6.36 14.74
C LYS A 136 9.93 7.47 13.79
N THR A 137 10.16 7.13 12.52
CA THR A 137 10.53 8.09 11.48
C THR A 137 9.41 9.11 11.25
N MET A 138 8.16 8.66 11.16
CA MET A 138 6.99 9.54 11.04
C MET A 138 6.83 10.47 12.25
N VAL A 139 6.92 9.95 13.48
CA VAL A 139 6.82 10.76 14.71
C VAL A 139 7.92 11.81 14.77
N ASN A 140 9.15 11.46 14.40
CA ASN A 140 10.27 12.41 14.35
C ASN A 140 10.06 13.49 13.30
N ALA A 141 9.48 13.14 12.14
CA ALA A 141 9.15 14.09 11.09
C ALA A 141 8.04 15.07 11.53
N ALA A 142 7.03 14.59 12.28
CA ALA A 142 5.96 15.42 12.83
C ALA A 142 6.44 16.33 13.98
N ALA A 143 7.32 15.84 14.86
CA ALA A 143 7.83 16.59 16.01
C ALA A 143 8.94 17.60 15.63
N GLY A 144 9.66 17.35 14.53
CA GLY A 144 10.69 18.25 14.03
C GLY A 144 10.06 19.44 13.32
N ALA A 145 10.09 20.62 13.94
CA ALA A 145 9.71 21.88 13.29
C ALA A 145 10.31 21.93 11.86
N TRP A 146 9.41 22.04 10.88
CA TRP A 146 9.66 21.97 9.44
C TRP A 146 10.89 22.78 9.01
N ARG A 147 12.02 22.08 8.90
CA ARG A 147 13.26 22.61 8.32
C ARG A 147 13.33 22.19 6.87
N ALA A 148 13.98 23.03 6.04
CA ALA A 148 14.44 22.64 4.72
C ALA A 148 15.08 21.23 4.77
N GLY A 149 14.69 20.33 3.88
CA GLY A 149 15.14 18.93 3.87
C GLY A 149 14.36 17.95 4.77
N ALA A 150 13.14 18.29 5.21
CA ALA A 150 12.28 17.35 5.96
C ALA A 150 11.89 16.13 5.13
N VAL A 151 11.45 16.32 3.88
CA VAL A 151 11.10 15.23 2.95
C VAL A 151 12.32 14.35 2.67
N GLU A 152 13.48 14.95 2.43
CA GLU A 152 14.73 14.23 2.17
C GLU A 152 15.10 13.29 3.33
N ARG A 153 15.08 13.80 4.56
CA ARG A 153 15.38 13.01 5.77
C ARG A 153 14.32 11.95 6.03
N LEU A 154 13.04 12.26 5.80
CA LEU A 154 11.96 11.28 5.93
C LEU A 154 12.20 10.12 4.96
N VAL A 155 12.41 10.41 3.68
CA VAL A 155 12.69 9.41 2.64
C VAL A 155 13.94 8.60 2.98
N GLU A 156 15.02 9.25 3.43
CA GLU A 156 16.27 8.58 3.79
C GLU A 156 16.07 7.56 4.92
N GLN A 157 15.39 7.96 5.99
CA GLN A 157 15.17 7.12 7.18
C GLN A 157 14.10 6.06 6.94
N ALA A 158 13.11 6.36 6.10
CA ALA A 158 11.98 5.46 5.81
C ALA A 158 12.31 4.39 4.77
N ASN A 159 13.33 4.55 3.93
CA ASN A 159 13.55 3.62 2.81
C ASN A 159 13.72 2.18 3.27
N ALA A 160 14.72 1.89 4.09
CA ALA A 160 14.96 0.53 4.56
C ALA A 160 13.74 -0.12 5.25
N PRO A 161 13.08 0.52 6.24
CA PRO A 161 11.91 -0.09 6.87
C PRO A 161 10.72 -0.24 5.92
N LEU A 162 10.43 0.76 5.06
CA LEU A 162 9.35 0.65 4.08
C LEU A 162 9.59 -0.48 3.09
N GLN A 163 10.80 -0.58 2.52
CA GLN A 163 11.17 -1.67 1.61
C GLN A 163 11.03 -3.03 2.30
N THR A 164 11.39 -3.10 3.59
CA THR A 164 11.21 -4.33 4.36
C THR A 164 9.73 -4.70 4.47
N ILE A 165 8.85 -3.78 4.86
CA ILE A 165 7.40 -4.03 4.95
C ILE A 165 6.82 -4.46 3.59
N LEU A 166 7.19 -3.76 2.52
CA LEU A 166 6.68 -4.05 1.17
C LEU A 166 7.22 -5.36 0.58
N ALA A 167 8.39 -5.82 1.02
CA ALA A 167 9.00 -7.06 0.55
C ALA A 167 8.80 -8.26 1.49
N SER A 168 8.30 -8.05 2.72
CA SER A 168 8.16 -9.09 3.74
C SER A 168 6.81 -9.82 3.64
N GLU A 169 6.21 -10.12 4.80
CA GLU A 169 4.98 -10.89 4.97
C GLU A 169 3.82 -10.34 4.14
N LEU A 170 3.73 -9.02 3.94
CA LEU A 170 2.75 -8.41 3.04
C LEU A 170 2.81 -9.02 1.64
N ARG A 171 4.01 -9.10 1.06
CA ARG A 171 4.20 -9.66 -0.28
C ARG A 171 4.12 -11.17 -0.25
N ALA A 172 4.68 -11.84 0.75
CA ALA A 172 4.63 -13.31 0.85
C ALA A 172 3.18 -13.81 0.93
N ILE A 173 2.36 -13.19 1.79
CA ILE A 173 0.96 -13.58 1.97
C ILE A 173 0.16 -13.30 0.70
N VAL A 174 0.29 -12.10 0.11
CA VAL A 174 -0.49 -11.75 -1.09
C VAL A 174 -0.01 -12.52 -2.32
N ALA A 175 1.30 -12.56 -2.57
CA ALA A 175 1.85 -13.13 -3.80
C ALA A 175 1.96 -14.67 -3.76
N GLU A 176 2.14 -15.28 -2.59
CA GLU A 176 2.38 -16.72 -2.50
C GLU A 176 1.15 -17.44 -1.93
N ASP A 177 0.78 -17.13 -0.69
CA ASP A 177 -0.27 -17.87 0.00
C ASP A 177 -1.65 -17.65 -0.63
N PHE A 178 -2.01 -16.41 -0.91
CA PHE A 178 -3.32 -16.11 -1.50
C PHE A 178 -3.42 -16.63 -2.94
N ARG A 179 -2.36 -16.44 -3.74
CA ARG A 179 -2.32 -16.99 -5.11
C ARG A 179 -2.49 -18.51 -5.10
N ARG A 180 -1.77 -19.21 -4.21
CA ARG A 180 -1.87 -20.66 -4.06
C ARG A 180 -3.28 -21.09 -3.67
N ASP A 181 -3.92 -20.41 -2.73
CA ASP A 181 -5.29 -20.76 -2.34
C ASP A 181 -6.29 -20.57 -3.49
N LEU A 182 -6.10 -19.55 -4.33
CA LEU A 182 -6.95 -19.35 -5.51
C LEU A 182 -6.72 -20.43 -6.57
N GLU A 183 -5.50 -20.94 -6.71
CA GLU A 183 -5.21 -22.11 -7.56
C GLU A 183 -5.86 -23.38 -7.01
N ILE A 184 -5.83 -23.58 -5.69
CA ILE A 184 -6.53 -24.70 -5.03
C ILE A 184 -8.04 -24.56 -5.24
N GLU A 185 -8.60 -23.36 -5.10
CA GLU A 185 -10.02 -23.12 -5.36
C GLU A 185 -10.39 -23.48 -6.80
N ALA A 186 -9.58 -23.09 -7.78
CA ALA A 186 -9.82 -23.44 -9.18
C ALA A 186 -9.88 -24.97 -9.39
N GLN A 187 -9.00 -25.71 -8.72
CA GLN A 187 -8.99 -27.18 -8.77
C GLN A 187 -10.23 -27.78 -8.09
N LEU A 188 -10.60 -27.28 -6.90
CA LEU A 188 -11.76 -27.75 -6.15
C LEU A 188 -13.07 -27.46 -6.89
N LEU A 189 -13.21 -26.28 -7.51
CA LEU A 189 -14.34 -25.95 -8.38
C LEU A 189 -14.47 -26.97 -9.51
N ASP A 190 -13.37 -27.24 -10.19
CA ASP A 190 -13.33 -28.22 -11.28
C ASP A 190 -13.76 -29.61 -10.79
N SER A 191 -13.19 -30.12 -9.68
CA SER A 191 -13.54 -31.44 -9.16
C SER A 191 -14.98 -31.52 -8.67
N TYR A 192 -15.45 -30.49 -7.97
CA TYR A 192 -16.79 -30.45 -7.38
C TYR A 192 -17.88 -30.43 -8.47
N PHE A 193 -17.85 -29.43 -9.35
CA PHE A 193 -18.89 -29.25 -10.36
C PHE A 193 -18.86 -30.35 -11.42
N LYS A 194 -17.67 -30.74 -11.92
CA LYS A 194 -17.55 -31.85 -12.89
C LYS A 194 -17.87 -33.20 -12.26
N GLY A 195 -17.65 -33.35 -10.95
CA GLY A 195 -18.07 -34.53 -10.19
C GLY A 195 -19.59 -34.67 -10.19
N LEU A 196 -20.30 -33.59 -9.81
CA LEU A 196 -21.76 -33.55 -9.79
C LEU A 196 -22.38 -33.76 -11.18
N LEU A 197 -21.84 -33.10 -12.21
CA LEU A 197 -22.31 -33.27 -13.59
C LEU A 197 -22.11 -34.70 -14.13
N ARG A 198 -21.02 -35.38 -13.73
CA ARG A 198 -20.73 -36.77 -14.12
C ARG A 198 -21.56 -37.79 -13.36
N ALA A 199 -21.78 -37.58 -12.06
CA ALA A 199 -22.59 -38.48 -11.24
C ALA A 199 -24.01 -38.60 -11.80
N GLY A 200 -24.52 -37.53 -12.41
CA GLY A 200 -25.87 -37.49 -12.95
C GLY A 200 -26.92 -37.57 -11.84
N GLY A 201 -28.20 -37.51 -12.22
CA GLY A 201 -29.32 -37.59 -11.28
C GLY A 201 -30.18 -36.32 -11.18
N GLY A 202 -29.74 -35.21 -11.78
CA GLY A 202 -30.55 -34.00 -11.98
C GLY A 202 -31.34 -34.02 -13.30
N SER A 203 -32.38 -33.19 -13.39
CA SER A 203 -33.05 -32.90 -14.67
C SER A 203 -32.12 -32.15 -15.62
N ALA A 204 -32.44 -32.11 -16.93
CA ALA A 204 -31.68 -31.33 -17.90
C ALA A 204 -31.55 -29.85 -17.48
N THR A 205 -32.62 -29.26 -16.95
CA THR A 205 -32.63 -27.89 -16.41
C THR A 205 -31.71 -27.74 -15.20
N ALA A 206 -31.69 -28.72 -14.28
CA ALA A 206 -30.81 -28.69 -13.12
C ALA A 206 -29.32 -28.76 -13.53
N ASN A 207 -29.00 -29.60 -14.52
CA ASN A 207 -27.62 -29.71 -15.02
C ASN A 207 -27.19 -28.44 -15.78
N ALA A 208 -28.10 -27.81 -16.55
CA ALA A 208 -27.83 -26.54 -17.20
C ALA A 208 -27.57 -25.41 -16.19
N ALA A 209 -28.39 -25.31 -15.14
CA ALA A 209 -28.17 -24.35 -14.06
C ALA A 209 -26.84 -24.61 -13.34
N LEU A 210 -26.52 -25.88 -13.05
CA LEU A 210 -25.26 -26.25 -12.42
C LEU A 210 -24.03 -25.84 -13.27
N GLN A 211 -24.11 -26.02 -14.58
CA GLN A 211 -23.07 -25.58 -15.52
C GLN A 211 -22.92 -24.05 -15.51
N GLU A 212 -24.01 -23.30 -15.50
CA GLU A 212 -23.98 -21.83 -15.41
C GLU A 212 -23.34 -21.37 -14.11
N TRP A 213 -23.72 -21.97 -12.97
CA TRP A 213 -23.12 -21.69 -11.67
C TRP A 213 -21.61 -21.97 -11.65
N TYR A 214 -21.16 -23.06 -12.27
CA TYR A 214 -19.74 -23.38 -12.39
C TYR A 214 -18.98 -22.28 -13.16
N GLU A 215 -19.50 -21.83 -14.31
CA GLU A 215 -18.85 -20.78 -15.10
C GLU A 215 -18.79 -19.44 -14.35
N ILE A 216 -19.84 -19.09 -13.60
CA ILE A 216 -19.84 -17.91 -12.72
C ILE A 216 -18.74 -18.01 -11.68
N ARG A 217 -18.67 -19.12 -10.92
CA ARG A 217 -17.64 -19.29 -9.87
C ARG A 217 -16.24 -19.30 -10.42
N LYS A 218 -16.03 -19.90 -11.59
CA LYS A 218 -14.76 -19.88 -12.30
C LYS A 218 -14.36 -18.48 -12.78
N ALA A 219 -15.32 -17.68 -13.24
CA ALA A 219 -15.07 -16.28 -13.59
C ALA A 219 -14.71 -15.44 -12.35
N GLU A 220 -15.43 -15.63 -11.23
CA GLU A 220 -15.12 -14.95 -9.96
C GLU A 220 -13.73 -15.32 -9.42
N ASN A 221 -13.33 -16.59 -9.46
CA ASN A 221 -11.98 -17.01 -9.05
C ASN A 221 -10.90 -16.35 -9.93
N ARG A 222 -11.08 -16.32 -11.27
CA ARG A 222 -10.15 -15.63 -12.19
C ARG A 222 -10.04 -14.12 -11.93
N LYS A 223 -11.15 -13.48 -11.55
CA LYS A 223 -11.16 -12.07 -11.14
C LYS A 223 -10.30 -11.86 -9.88
N ARG A 224 -10.43 -12.72 -8.88
CA ARG A 224 -9.60 -12.68 -7.66
C ARG A 224 -8.12 -12.91 -7.95
N GLN A 225 -7.79 -13.84 -8.84
CA GLN A 225 -6.40 -14.06 -9.27
C GLN A 225 -5.83 -12.80 -9.92
N THR A 226 -6.59 -12.18 -10.82
CA THR A 226 -6.22 -10.91 -11.45
C THR A 226 -6.05 -9.80 -10.42
N ALA A 227 -6.92 -9.74 -9.41
CA ALA A 227 -6.83 -8.75 -8.34
C ALA A 227 -5.55 -8.94 -7.49
N VAL A 228 -5.22 -10.18 -7.12
CA VAL A 228 -3.95 -10.49 -6.42
C VAL A 228 -2.75 -10.04 -7.24
N ASP A 229 -2.67 -10.39 -8.52
CA ASP A 229 -1.54 -10.03 -9.38
C ASP A 229 -1.42 -8.52 -9.57
N THR A 230 -2.56 -7.86 -9.74
CA THR A 230 -2.63 -6.40 -9.88
C THR A 230 -2.17 -5.72 -8.60
N TYR A 231 -2.57 -6.23 -7.43
CA TYR A 231 -2.18 -5.66 -6.15
C TYR A 231 -0.68 -5.85 -5.86
N VAL A 232 -0.10 -7.01 -6.18
CA VAL A 232 1.36 -7.20 -6.11
C VAL A 232 2.07 -6.17 -7.00
N SER A 233 1.54 -5.93 -8.20
CA SER A 233 2.08 -4.91 -9.10
C SER A 233 1.98 -3.50 -8.55
N VAL A 234 0.95 -3.19 -7.76
CA VAL A 234 0.82 -1.90 -7.03
C VAL A 234 1.92 -1.78 -5.98
N LEU A 235 2.10 -2.81 -5.13
CA LEU A 235 3.12 -2.82 -4.08
C LEU A 235 4.54 -2.63 -4.67
N ASP A 236 4.84 -3.31 -5.78
CA ASP A 236 6.12 -3.17 -6.48
C ASP A 236 6.33 -1.73 -7.00
N LYS A 237 5.27 -1.05 -7.46
CA LYS A 237 5.35 0.36 -7.91
C LYS A 237 5.51 1.34 -6.76
N ILE A 238 4.92 1.05 -5.59
CA ILE A 238 5.14 1.83 -4.37
C ILE A 238 6.60 1.67 -3.92
N SER A 239 7.10 0.44 -3.84
CA SER A 239 8.50 0.15 -3.53
C SER A 239 9.46 0.87 -4.49
N ALA A 240 9.22 0.75 -5.79
CA ALA A 240 10.04 1.40 -6.81
C ALA A 240 10.01 2.92 -6.72
N GLY A 241 8.83 3.53 -6.50
CA GLY A 241 8.68 4.97 -6.36
C GLY A 241 9.45 5.52 -5.16
N HIS A 242 9.36 4.83 -4.02
CA HIS A 242 10.13 5.22 -2.84
C HIS A 242 11.65 5.09 -3.07
N GLN A 243 12.09 4.04 -3.76
CA GLN A 243 13.50 3.90 -4.11
C GLN A 243 13.98 5.05 -5.02
N GLN A 244 13.15 5.49 -5.98
CA GLN A 244 13.49 6.66 -6.80
C GLN A 244 13.64 7.93 -5.96
N LEU A 245 12.78 8.13 -4.95
CA LEU A 245 12.92 9.26 -4.01
C LEU A 245 14.22 9.15 -3.21
N TYR A 246 14.55 7.97 -2.71
CA TYR A 246 15.76 7.74 -1.93
C TYR A 246 17.03 8.02 -2.73
N ASP A 247 17.09 7.53 -3.97
CA ASP A 247 18.22 7.72 -4.87
C ASP A 247 18.40 9.20 -5.25
N ALA A 248 17.29 9.92 -5.44
CA ALA A 248 17.26 11.34 -5.83
C ALA A 248 17.04 12.30 -4.66
N ARG A 249 17.28 11.87 -3.41
CA ARG A 249 16.89 12.63 -2.21
C ARG A 249 17.53 14.01 -2.06
N GLY A 250 18.63 14.31 -2.75
CA GLY A 250 19.22 15.65 -2.79
C GLY A 250 18.71 16.55 -3.91
N GLU A 251 17.84 16.03 -4.80
CA GLU A 251 17.34 16.68 -6.02
C GLU A 251 15.85 16.30 -6.26
N LEU A 252 15.03 16.43 -5.22
CA LEU A 252 13.64 15.97 -5.23
C LEU A 252 12.71 16.76 -6.18
N ASP A 253 13.11 17.95 -6.61
CA ASP A 253 12.41 18.80 -7.58
C ASP A 253 12.89 18.56 -9.03
N SER A 254 13.80 17.61 -9.24
CA SER A 254 14.34 17.34 -10.57
C SER A 254 13.26 16.84 -11.54
N VAL A 255 13.24 17.42 -12.75
CA VAL A 255 12.29 17.05 -13.83
C VAL A 255 12.34 15.56 -14.15
N GLY A 256 13.53 14.96 -14.06
CA GLY A 256 13.74 13.53 -14.29
C GLY A 256 13.00 12.67 -13.25
N LEU A 257 13.11 13.01 -11.97
CA LEU A 257 12.38 12.34 -10.89
C LEU A 257 10.88 12.56 -11.04
N ALA A 258 10.45 13.81 -11.24
CA ALA A 258 9.04 14.16 -11.38
C ALA A 258 8.34 13.33 -12.47
N LYS A 259 8.98 13.18 -13.64
CA LYS A 259 8.45 12.35 -14.75
C LYS A 259 8.29 10.87 -14.37
N LYS A 260 9.23 10.32 -13.60
CA LYS A 260 9.15 8.92 -13.13
C LYS A 260 8.01 8.74 -12.13
N LEU A 261 7.90 9.63 -11.15
CA LEU A 261 6.86 9.58 -10.12
C LEU A 261 5.46 9.74 -10.71
N PHE A 262 5.25 10.70 -11.63
CA PHE A 262 3.97 10.84 -12.31
C PHE A 262 3.59 9.60 -13.14
N ARG A 263 4.57 8.94 -13.76
CA ARG A 263 4.32 7.68 -14.47
C ARG A 263 3.88 6.59 -13.51
N LEU A 264 4.59 6.41 -12.40
CA LEU A 264 4.23 5.43 -11.38
C LEU A 264 2.83 5.70 -10.81
N ALA A 265 2.52 6.96 -10.49
CA ALA A 265 1.20 7.36 -9.99
C ALA A 265 0.10 7.05 -11.02
N LYS A 266 0.32 7.35 -12.30
CA LYS A 266 -0.61 6.99 -13.37
C LYS A 266 -0.83 5.49 -13.48
N ASP A 267 0.25 4.71 -13.40
CA ASP A 267 0.18 3.25 -13.47
C ASP A 267 -0.56 2.67 -12.26
N ILE A 268 -0.31 3.17 -11.04
CA ILE A 268 -1.04 2.76 -9.83
C ILE A 268 -2.54 3.07 -9.98
N ARG A 269 -2.95 4.24 -10.48
CA ARG A 269 -4.38 4.54 -10.71
C ARG A 269 -5.04 3.66 -11.75
N ARG A 270 -4.30 3.23 -12.78
CA ARG A 270 -4.82 2.25 -13.73
C ARG A 270 -5.09 0.94 -13.01
N ASP A 271 -4.15 0.49 -12.21
CA ASP A 271 -4.22 -0.78 -11.52
C ASP A 271 -5.32 -0.77 -10.42
N ILE A 272 -5.50 0.33 -9.68
CA ILE A 272 -6.64 0.53 -8.76
C ILE A 272 -7.98 0.39 -9.50
N ARG A 273 -8.13 0.98 -10.68
CA ARG A 273 -9.36 0.83 -11.48
C ARG A 273 -9.60 -0.61 -11.90
N THR A 274 -8.54 -1.36 -12.19
CA THR A 274 -8.63 -2.80 -12.46
C THR A 274 -9.07 -3.56 -11.21
N LEU A 275 -8.55 -3.23 -10.03
CA LEU A 275 -8.95 -3.84 -8.75
C LEU A 275 -10.42 -3.59 -8.40
N ILE A 276 -10.93 -2.39 -8.66
CA ILE A 276 -12.35 -2.04 -8.42
C ILE A 276 -13.28 -2.76 -9.41
N ALA A 277 -12.80 -3.06 -10.61
CA ALA A 277 -13.58 -3.75 -11.64
C ALA A 277 -13.55 -5.28 -11.53
N ALA A 278 -12.60 -5.84 -10.75
CA ALA A 278 -12.43 -7.27 -10.53
C ALA A 278 -13.54 -7.82 -9.62
#